data_AF-A0A1G5C1B0-F1
#
_entry.id   AF-A0A1G5C1B0-F1
#
_cell.length_a   1.000
_cell.length_b   1.000
_cell.length_c   1.000
_cell.angle_alpha   90.00
_cell.angle_beta   90.00
_cell.angle_gamma   90.00
#
_symmetry.space_group_name_H-M   'P 1'
#
loop_
_entity.id
_entity.type
_entity.pdbx_description
1 polymer ?
#
loop_
_entity_poly.entity_id
_entity_poly.type
_entity_poly.pdbx_seq_one_letter_code
_entity_poly.pdbx_strand_id
1 'polypeptide(L)'
;MNQELSVNLNELLSGERLSKESYNGKAEENMMDLAKDAQEGKNNKRRVGIIGAVCGILVLLLFIEFTIIFAGGIGGLYYYLDLPTLMMIVGILIGIELIAGRFRRFFRALIASIRNNVLLDDDSRKLYLQDLKFAIRSTVIASFFTALIGFINFLHTMSEPATIGANIGIITVSFFHGLVIVALIFALRERLKK
;
A
#
# COMPACT_ATOMS: atom_id res chain seq x y z
N MET A 1 42.39 -59.52 17.98
CA MET A 1 41.03 -59.14 17.57
C MET A 1 40.79 -57.75 18.13
N ASN A 2 41.15 -56.70 17.39
CA ASN A 2 41.13 -55.33 17.91
C ASN A 2 39.75 -54.73 17.67
N GLN A 3 38.98 -54.56 18.74
CA GLN A 3 37.78 -53.73 18.74
C GLN A 3 38.24 -52.27 18.79
N GLU A 4 38.28 -51.61 17.64
CA GLU A 4 38.47 -50.17 17.57
C GLU A 4 37.34 -49.49 18.34
N LEU A 5 37.71 -48.72 19.35
CA LEU A 5 36.80 -47.96 20.19
C LEU A 5 36.17 -46.86 19.32
N SER A 6 34.98 -47.12 18.79
CA SER A 6 34.20 -46.19 17.95
C SER A 6 33.58 -45.07 18.79
N VAL A 7 34.40 -44.29 19.48
CA VAL A 7 33.98 -43.10 20.25
C VAL A 7 34.03 -41.90 19.30
N ASN A 8 32.91 -41.19 19.19
CA ASN A 8 32.80 -40.03 18.32
C ASN A 8 33.64 -38.87 18.91
N LEU A 9 34.26 -38.05 18.06
CA LEU A 9 35.08 -36.89 18.45
C LEU A 9 34.36 -35.95 19.45
N ASN A 10 33.03 -35.86 19.36
CA ASN A 10 32.21 -35.12 20.32
C ASN A 10 32.10 -35.78 21.70
N GLU A 11 32.12 -37.11 21.79
CA GLU A 11 32.14 -37.86 23.05
C GLU A 11 33.52 -37.73 23.74
N LEU A 12 34.60 -37.69 22.96
CA LEU A 12 35.97 -37.46 23.47
C LEU A 12 36.14 -36.05 24.06
N LEU A 13 35.54 -35.03 23.43
CA LEU A 13 35.61 -33.63 23.89
C LEU A 13 34.63 -33.32 25.04
N SER A 14 33.52 -34.05 25.16
CA SER A 14 32.51 -33.85 26.21
C SER A 14 32.71 -34.72 27.46
N GLY A 15 33.48 -35.81 27.35
CA GLY A 15 33.73 -36.72 28.47
C GLY A 15 32.55 -37.63 28.86
N GLU A 16 31.42 -37.54 28.15
CA GLU A 16 30.21 -38.36 28.34
C GLU A 16 29.87 -39.18 27.09
N ARG A 17 29.28 -40.37 27.29
CA ARG A 17 28.72 -41.16 26.18
C ARG A 17 27.44 -40.50 25.68
N LEU A 18 27.43 -40.11 24.41
CA LEU A 18 26.26 -39.52 23.79
C LEU A 18 25.37 -40.65 23.23
N SER A 19 24.25 -40.93 23.88
CA SER A 19 23.28 -41.88 23.33
C SER A 19 22.68 -41.34 22.03
N LYS A 20 22.45 -42.22 21.04
CA LYS A 20 21.83 -41.83 19.75
C LYS A 20 20.48 -41.14 19.94
N GLU A 21 19.70 -41.53 20.95
CA GLU A 21 18.43 -40.88 21.30
C GLU A 21 18.62 -39.45 21.80
N SER A 22 19.64 -39.20 22.63
CA SER A 22 19.97 -37.83 23.07
C SER A 22 20.45 -36.95 21.91
N TYR A 23 21.22 -37.51 20.97
CA TYR A 23 21.68 -36.79 19.78
C TYR A 23 20.52 -36.48 18.82
N ASN A 24 19.62 -37.45 18.60
CA ASN A 24 18.43 -37.28 17.78
C ASN A 24 17.45 -36.25 18.38
N GLY A 25 17.21 -36.29 19.69
CA GLY A 25 16.35 -35.31 20.37
C GLY A 25 16.90 -33.88 20.27
N LYS A 26 18.23 -33.71 20.40
CA LYS A 26 18.89 -32.40 20.22
C LYS A 26 18.81 -31.89 18.78
N ALA A 27 18.92 -32.79 17.80
CA ALA A 27 18.77 -32.45 16.39
C ALA A 27 17.34 -32.03 16.04
N GLU A 28 16.34 -32.70 16.63
CA GLU A 28 14.92 -32.34 16.48
C GLU A 28 14.61 -30.97 17.10
N GLU A 29 15.10 -30.71 18.32
CA GLU A 29 14.99 -29.42 19.01
C GLU A 29 15.59 -28.30 18.16
N ASN A 30 16.82 -28.48 17.65
CA ASN A 30 17.48 -27.52 16.77
C ASN A 30 16.71 -27.28 15.46
N MET A 31 16.11 -28.31 14.86
CA MET A 31 15.30 -28.15 13.65
C MET A 31 13.99 -27.41 13.93
N MET A 32 13.35 -27.63 15.09
CA MET A 32 12.17 -26.88 15.51
C MET A 32 12.49 -25.40 15.75
N ASP A 33 13.61 -25.10 16.41
CA ASP A 33 14.06 -23.72 16.64
C ASP A 33 14.39 -23.02 15.32
N LEU A 34 15.10 -23.68 14.40
CA LEU A 34 15.34 -23.13 13.05
C LEU A 34 14.05 -22.87 12.27
N ALA A 35 13.07 -23.78 12.34
CA ALA A 35 11.77 -23.60 11.70
C ALA A 35 11.01 -22.40 12.30
N LYS A 36 11.08 -22.23 13.62
CA LYS A 36 10.50 -21.09 14.35
C LYS A 36 11.20 -19.79 13.98
N ASP A 37 12.53 -19.74 13.96
CA ASP A 37 13.31 -18.57 13.55
C ASP A 37 13.07 -18.18 12.09
N ALA A 38 12.94 -19.16 11.18
CA ALA A 38 12.58 -18.91 9.80
C ALA A 38 11.16 -18.31 9.68
N GLN A 39 10.21 -18.80 10.47
CA GLN A 39 8.84 -18.29 10.54
C GLN A 39 8.80 -16.86 11.12
N GLU A 40 9.52 -16.61 12.20
CA GLU A 40 9.65 -15.30 12.86
C GLU A 40 10.35 -14.29 11.96
N GLY A 41 11.44 -14.68 11.29
CA GLY A 41 12.13 -13.87 10.30
C GLY A 41 11.23 -13.47 9.12
N LYS A 42 10.41 -14.40 8.62
CA LYS A 42 9.41 -14.12 7.57
C LYS A 42 8.32 -13.16 8.06
N ASN A 43 7.84 -13.33 9.29
CA ASN A 43 6.86 -12.45 9.90
C ASN A 43 7.42 -11.04 10.17
N ASN A 44 8.68 -10.94 10.59
CA ASN A 44 9.33 -9.66 10.84
C ASN A 44 9.55 -8.88 9.53
N LYS A 45 10.08 -9.53 8.49
CA LYS A 45 10.20 -8.94 7.14
C LYS A 45 8.86 -8.43 6.60
N ARG A 46 7.77 -9.19 6.84
CA ARG A 46 6.40 -8.76 6.49
C ARG A 46 6.00 -7.49 7.23
N ARG A 47 6.18 -7.45 8.55
CA ARG A 47 5.82 -6.29 9.39
C ARG A 47 6.60 -5.04 8.97
N VAL A 48 7.91 -5.15 8.83
CA VAL A 48 8.78 -4.05 8.39
C VAL A 48 8.35 -3.52 7.02
N GLY A 49 7.99 -4.41 6.09
CA GLY A 49 7.50 -4.02 4.77
C GLY A 49 6.17 -3.27 4.77
N ILE A 50 5.22 -3.66 5.62
CA ILE A 50 3.94 -2.95 5.78
C ILE A 50 4.18 -1.60 6.44
N ILE A 51 4.99 -1.57 7.52
CA ILE A 51 5.35 -0.35 8.24
C ILE A 51 5.99 0.65 7.29
N GLY A 52 6.97 0.23 6.49
CA GLY A 52 7.66 1.12 5.54
C GLY A 52 6.71 1.78 4.53
N ALA A 53 5.67 1.07 4.09
CA ALA A 53 4.70 1.62 3.16
C ALA A 53 3.68 2.54 3.79
N VAL A 54 3.18 2.19 4.97
CA VAL A 54 2.30 3.05 5.75
C VAL A 54 3.06 4.33 6.11
N CYS A 55 4.30 4.22 6.60
CA CYS A 55 5.17 5.37 6.86
C CYS A 55 5.39 6.21 5.60
N GLY A 56 5.67 5.61 4.44
CA GLY A 56 5.85 6.35 3.19
C GLY A 56 4.60 7.14 2.76
N ILE A 57 3.42 6.52 2.86
CA ILE A 57 2.14 7.19 2.58
C ILE A 57 1.90 8.32 3.58
N LEU A 58 2.14 8.08 4.88
CA LEU A 58 1.98 9.08 5.92
C LEU A 58 2.92 10.27 5.71
N VAL A 59 4.20 10.03 5.40
CA VAL A 59 5.17 11.09 5.11
C VAL A 59 4.72 11.92 3.91
N LEU A 60 4.19 11.29 2.86
CA LEU A 60 3.66 12.01 1.70
C LEU A 60 2.47 12.91 2.09
N LEU A 61 1.52 12.39 2.86
CA LEU A 61 0.36 13.16 3.31
C LEU A 61 0.75 14.30 4.27
N LEU A 62 1.66 14.03 5.20
CA LEU A 62 2.19 15.03 6.14
C LEU A 62 2.97 16.12 5.41
N PHE A 63 3.70 15.79 4.34
CA PHE A 63 4.41 16.79 3.55
C PHE A 63 3.44 17.72 2.79
N ILE A 64 2.34 17.16 2.26
CA ILE A 64 1.27 17.95 1.63
C ILE A 64 0.62 18.86 2.67
N GLU A 65 0.27 18.33 3.84
CA GLU A 65 -0.30 19.09 4.95
C GLU A 65 0.66 20.21 5.42
N PHE A 66 1.93 19.91 5.63
CA PHE A 66 2.94 20.88 6.00
C PHE A 66 3.04 22.02 4.98
N THR A 67 3.00 21.70 3.69
CA THR A 67 3.03 22.69 2.62
C THR A 67 1.81 23.62 2.67
N ILE A 68 0.63 23.07 2.93
CA ILE A 68 -0.62 23.84 3.08
C ILE A 68 -0.54 24.76 4.31
N ILE A 69 -0.12 24.22 5.46
CA ILE A 69 -0.02 24.99 6.72
C ILE A 69 1.04 26.09 6.60
N PHE A 70 2.19 25.80 5.98
CA PHE A 70 3.24 26.78 5.75
C PHE A 70 2.75 27.94 4.89
N ALA A 71 1.91 27.68 3.88
CA ALA A 71 1.39 28.70 2.98
C ALA A 71 0.21 29.49 3.55
N GLY A 72 -0.69 28.86 4.30
CA GLY A 72 -2.00 29.43 4.68
C GLY A 72 -2.36 29.34 6.16
N GLY A 73 -1.45 28.86 7.02
CA GLY A 73 -1.71 28.58 8.43
C GLY A 73 -2.61 27.35 8.64
N ILE A 74 -2.81 26.98 9.92
CA ILE A 74 -3.58 25.77 10.29
C ILE A 74 -5.04 25.85 9.79
N GLY A 75 -5.64 27.04 9.80
CA GLY A 75 -7.00 27.26 9.28
C GLY A 75 -7.13 27.04 7.77
N GLY A 76 -6.02 27.09 7.02
CA GLY A 76 -5.99 26.89 5.58
C GLY A 76 -6.35 25.47 5.14
N LEU A 77 -6.16 24.47 6.02
CA LEU A 77 -6.49 23.06 5.75
C LEU A 77 -7.96 22.85 5.35
N TYR A 78 -8.86 23.64 5.95
CA TYR A 78 -10.30 23.55 5.66
C TYR A 78 -10.62 23.79 4.19
N TYR A 79 -9.86 24.64 3.50
CA TYR A 79 -10.08 24.93 2.08
C TYR A 79 -9.71 23.78 1.14
N TYR A 80 -8.86 22.86 1.60
CA TYR A 80 -8.42 21.71 0.81
C TYR A 80 -9.25 20.46 1.10
N LEU A 81 -9.85 20.36 2.29
CA LEU A 81 -10.58 19.17 2.72
C LEU A 81 -12.08 19.24 2.38
N ASP A 82 -12.39 19.25 1.07
CA ASP A 82 -13.77 19.21 0.57
C ASP A 82 -14.27 17.77 0.38
N LEU A 83 -15.00 17.26 1.38
CA LEU A 83 -15.53 15.90 1.39
C LEU A 83 -16.50 15.59 0.24
N PRO A 84 -17.47 16.47 -0.11
CA PRO A 84 -18.31 16.28 -1.30
C PRO A 84 -17.51 16.02 -2.59
N THR A 85 -16.49 16.82 -2.89
CA THR A 85 -15.64 16.63 -4.08
C THR A 85 -14.87 15.32 -4.04
N LEU A 86 -14.34 14.93 -2.87
CA LEU A 86 -13.71 13.61 -2.69
C LEU A 86 -14.68 12.47 -2.99
N MET A 87 -15.91 12.55 -2.48
CA MET A 87 -16.93 11.52 -2.70
C MET A 87 -17.33 11.41 -4.18
N MET A 88 -17.41 12.53 -4.91
CA MET A 88 -17.67 12.51 -6.35
C MET A 88 -16.54 11.80 -7.12
N ILE A 89 -15.28 12.14 -6.85
CA ILE A 89 -14.13 11.53 -7.54
C ILE A 89 -14.06 10.03 -7.24
N VAL A 90 -14.17 9.64 -5.96
CA VAL A 90 -14.16 8.22 -5.56
C VAL A 90 -15.35 7.46 -6.14
N GLY A 91 -16.55 8.07 -6.15
CA GLY A 91 -17.74 7.48 -6.73
C GLY A 91 -17.61 7.22 -8.23
N ILE A 92 -17.10 8.19 -9.00
CA ILE A 92 -16.86 8.03 -10.44
C ILE A 92 -15.77 7.00 -10.71
N LEU A 93 -14.66 7.02 -9.95
CA LEU A 93 -13.60 6.02 -10.03
C LEU A 93 -14.18 4.60 -9.84
N ILE A 94 -14.92 4.38 -8.75
CA ILE A 94 -15.54 3.08 -8.46
C ILE A 94 -16.53 2.70 -9.56
N GLY A 95 -17.34 3.66 -10.05
CA GLY A 95 -18.26 3.46 -11.16
C GLY A 95 -17.56 2.96 -12.43
N ILE A 96 -16.45 3.59 -12.82
CA ILE A 96 -15.64 3.17 -13.97
C ILE A 96 -15.07 1.77 -13.77
N GLU A 97 -14.56 1.45 -12.58
CA GLU A 97 -14.03 0.11 -12.26
C GLU A 97 -15.11 -0.98 -12.26
N LEU A 98 -16.33 -0.65 -11.83
CA LEU A 98 -17.48 -1.55 -11.86
C LEU A 98 -17.93 -1.82 -13.30
N ILE A 99 -18.08 -0.79 -14.12
CA ILE A 99 -18.44 -0.91 -15.55
C ILE A 99 -17.39 -1.74 -16.29
N ALA A 100 -16.10 -1.53 -16.00
CA ALA A 100 -15.02 -2.29 -16.59
C ALA A 100 -14.95 -3.75 -16.10
N GLY A 101 -15.73 -4.14 -15.08
CA GLY A 101 -15.70 -5.47 -14.46
C GLY A 101 -14.44 -5.74 -13.64
N ARG A 102 -13.68 -4.70 -13.27
CA ARG A 102 -12.35 -4.81 -12.65
C ARG A 102 -12.35 -4.53 -11.15
N PHE A 103 -13.41 -3.95 -10.61
CA PHE A 103 -13.51 -3.50 -9.22
C PHE A 103 -12.94 -4.49 -8.18
N ARG A 104 -13.34 -5.77 -8.24
CA ARG A 104 -12.85 -6.80 -7.30
C ARG A 104 -11.35 -7.09 -7.44
N ARG A 105 -10.78 -6.96 -8.64
CA ARG A 105 -9.35 -7.16 -8.89
C ARG A 105 -8.55 -5.92 -8.53
N PHE A 106 -9.06 -4.74 -8.85
CA PHE A 106 -8.52 -3.46 -8.39
C PHE A 106 -8.37 -3.43 -6.86
N PHE A 107 -9.42 -3.78 -6.12
CA PHE A 107 -9.36 -3.79 -4.65
C PHE A 107 -8.36 -4.83 -4.11
N ARG A 108 -8.29 -6.01 -4.73
CA ARG A 108 -7.28 -7.02 -4.41
C ARG A 108 -5.86 -6.54 -4.72
N ALA A 109 -5.67 -5.81 -5.82
CA ALA A 109 -4.41 -5.20 -6.19
C ALA A 109 -3.96 -4.17 -5.15
N LEU A 110 -4.85 -3.29 -4.67
CA LEU A 110 -4.54 -2.35 -3.59
C LEU A 110 -4.09 -3.06 -2.31
N ILE A 111 -4.81 -4.11 -1.89
CA ILE A 111 -4.47 -4.88 -0.70
C ILE A 111 -3.11 -5.57 -0.88
N ALA A 112 -2.87 -6.17 -2.05
CA ALA A 112 -1.60 -6.83 -2.36
C ALA A 112 -0.44 -5.82 -2.40
N SER A 113 -0.66 -4.61 -2.93
CA SER A 113 0.32 -3.52 -2.91
C SER A 113 0.74 -3.10 -1.51
N ILE A 114 -0.12 -3.28 -0.49
CA ILE A 114 0.18 -2.97 0.90
C ILE A 114 0.85 -4.16 1.60
N ARG A 115 0.35 -5.38 1.35
CA ARG A 115 0.78 -6.62 2.01
C ARG A 115 1.98 -7.27 1.30
N ASN A 116 3.15 -7.22 1.92
CA ASN A 116 4.40 -7.78 1.39
C ASN A 116 4.48 -9.31 1.19
N ASN A 117 3.46 -10.09 1.57
CA ASN A 117 3.51 -11.57 1.56
C ASN A 117 2.57 -12.22 0.55
N VAL A 118 1.95 -11.45 -0.35
CA VAL A 118 1.14 -12.05 -1.41
C VAL A 118 2.10 -12.58 -2.47
N LEU A 119 2.35 -13.89 -2.45
CA LEU A 119 3.00 -14.58 -3.57
C LEU A 119 2.05 -14.48 -4.76
N LEU A 120 2.37 -13.57 -5.66
CA LEU A 120 1.66 -13.40 -6.92
C LEU A 120 2.43 -14.15 -7.99
N ASP A 121 1.74 -15.02 -8.70
CA ASP A 121 2.20 -15.47 -10.01
C ASP A 121 2.37 -14.26 -10.96
N ASP A 122 3.18 -14.44 -11.99
CA ASP A 122 3.55 -13.36 -12.90
C ASP A 122 2.34 -12.79 -13.67
N ASP A 123 1.36 -13.63 -13.99
CA ASP A 123 0.14 -13.24 -14.70
C ASP A 123 -0.77 -12.37 -13.83
N SER A 124 -0.99 -12.77 -12.58
CA SER A 124 -1.74 -12.04 -11.56
C SER A 124 -1.08 -10.72 -11.24
N ARG A 125 0.25 -10.71 -11.12
CA ARG A 125 1.03 -9.47 -10.92
C ARG A 125 0.83 -8.51 -12.09
N LYS A 126 0.94 -9.00 -13.33
CA LYS A 126 0.72 -8.20 -14.53
C LYS A 126 -0.70 -7.63 -14.59
N LEU A 127 -1.69 -8.44 -14.25
CA LEU A 127 -3.10 -8.02 -14.20
C LEU A 127 -3.34 -6.95 -13.13
N TYR A 128 -2.75 -7.10 -11.94
CA TYR A 128 -2.86 -6.11 -10.87
C TYR A 128 -2.18 -4.79 -11.25
N LEU A 129 -0.99 -4.84 -11.86
CA LEU A 129 -0.31 -3.66 -12.38
C LEU A 129 -1.12 -2.96 -13.48
N GLN A 130 -1.83 -3.72 -14.32
CA GLN A 130 -2.72 -3.18 -15.34
C GLN A 130 -3.95 -2.52 -14.72
N ASP A 131 -4.58 -3.15 -13.73
CA ASP A 131 -5.76 -2.63 -13.05
C ASP A 131 -5.42 -1.37 -12.23
N LEU A 132 -4.27 -1.30 -11.54
CA LEU A 132 -3.82 -0.07 -10.89
C LEU A 132 -3.46 1.04 -11.89
N LYS A 133 -2.90 0.69 -13.05
CA LYS A 133 -2.66 1.67 -14.13
C LYS A 133 -3.97 2.20 -14.72
N PHE A 134 -4.99 1.34 -14.81
CA PHE A 134 -6.33 1.73 -15.23
C PHE A 134 -6.97 2.66 -14.19
N ALA A 135 -6.88 2.32 -12.90
CA ALA A 135 -7.35 3.15 -11.79
C ALA A 135 -6.72 4.56 -11.76
N ILE A 136 -5.42 4.68 -12.08
CA ILE A 136 -4.77 6.00 -12.23
C ILE A 136 -5.44 6.81 -13.34
N ARG A 137 -5.70 6.21 -14.50
CA ARG A 137 -6.33 6.89 -15.64
C ARG A 137 -7.78 7.26 -15.35
N SER A 138 -8.54 6.35 -14.75
CA SER A 138 -9.94 6.61 -14.37
C SER A 138 -10.04 7.68 -13.28
N THR A 139 -9.10 7.75 -12.34
CA THR A 139 -9.03 8.85 -11.36
C THR A 139 -8.82 10.20 -12.03
N VAL A 140 -7.92 10.30 -13.03
CA VAL A 140 -7.75 11.55 -13.80
C VAL A 140 -9.05 11.93 -14.50
N ILE A 141 -9.72 10.98 -15.15
CA ILE A 141 -11.02 11.22 -15.80
C ILE A 141 -12.07 11.70 -14.78
N ALA A 142 -12.17 11.04 -13.62
CA ALA A 142 -13.09 11.41 -12.55
C ALA A 142 -12.84 12.84 -12.02
N SER A 143 -11.57 13.22 -11.90
CA SER A 143 -11.15 14.55 -11.45
C SER A 143 -11.54 15.62 -12.46
N PHE A 144 -11.29 15.37 -13.74
CA PHE A 144 -11.73 16.26 -14.82
C PHE A 144 -13.25 16.38 -14.89
N PHE A 145 -13.98 15.27 -14.74
CA PHE A 145 -15.43 15.27 -14.75
C PHE A 145 -16.01 16.10 -13.58
N THR A 146 -15.43 15.94 -12.39
CA THR A 146 -15.84 16.72 -11.20
C THR A 146 -15.52 18.21 -11.38
N ALA A 147 -14.35 18.54 -11.93
CA ALA A 147 -13.99 19.91 -12.28
C ALA A 147 -14.94 20.52 -13.33
N LEU A 148 -15.38 19.74 -14.32
CA LEU A 148 -16.36 20.20 -15.32
C LEU A 148 -17.72 20.51 -14.70
N ILE A 149 -18.18 19.73 -13.72
CA ILE A 149 -19.41 20.05 -12.97
C ILE A 149 -19.26 21.40 -12.25
N GLY A 150 -18.13 21.61 -11.56
CA GLY A 150 -17.83 22.89 -10.92
C GLY A 150 -17.78 24.05 -11.94
N PHE A 151 -17.23 23.82 -13.13
CA PHE A 151 -17.17 24.81 -14.20
C PHE A 151 -18.54 25.11 -14.82
N ILE A 152 -19.40 24.11 -14.99
CA ILE A 152 -20.78 24.33 -15.44
C ILE A 152 -21.54 25.17 -14.43
N ASN A 153 -21.43 24.86 -13.14
CA ASN A 153 -22.04 25.65 -12.07
C ASN A 153 -21.48 27.07 -12.03
N PHE A 154 -20.16 27.24 -12.21
CA PHE A 154 -19.51 28.54 -12.31
C PHE A 154 -20.13 29.40 -13.42
N LEU A 155 -20.28 28.84 -14.63
CA LEU A 155 -20.89 29.56 -15.75
C LEU A 155 -22.37 29.86 -15.51
N HIS A 156 -23.09 28.94 -14.88
CA HIS A 156 -24.51 29.10 -14.58
C HIS A 156 -24.76 30.23 -13.57
N THR A 157 -23.91 30.38 -12.56
CA THR A 157 -24.07 31.38 -11.49
C THR A 157 -23.09 32.56 -11.61
N MET A 158 -22.48 32.76 -12.78
CA MET A 158 -21.44 33.77 -13.01
C MET A 158 -21.92 35.20 -12.72
N SER A 159 -23.22 35.47 -12.88
CA SER A 159 -23.84 36.76 -12.55
C SER A 159 -23.92 37.05 -11.05
N GLU A 160 -23.67 36.05 -10.20
CA GLU A 160 -23.73 36.15 -8.74
C GLU A 160 -22.31 36.10 -8.15
N PRO A 161 -21.68 37.26 -7.85
CA PRO A 161 -20.27 37.32 -7.42
C PRO A 161 -19.96 36.48 -6.17
N ALA A 162 -20.94 36.31 -5.29
CA ALA A 162 -20.79 35.51 -4.07
C ALA A 162 -20.50 34.02 -4.34
N THR A 163 -20.90 33.49 -5.51
CA THR A 163 -20.75 32.06 -5.85
C THR A 163 -19.46 31.75 -6.63
N ILE A 164 -18.85 32.78 -7.23
CA ILE A 164 -17.65 32.68 -8.08
C ILE A 164 -16.53 31.96 -7.34
N GLY A 165 -16.21 32.40 -6.12
CA GLY A 165 -15.11 31.85 -5.33
C GLY A 165 -15.32 30.37 -4.97
N ALA A 166 -16.53 29.99 -4.56
CA ALA A 166 -16.86 28.62 -4.20
C ALA A 166 -16.74 27.68 -5.41
N ASN A 167 -17.27 28.07 -6.57
CA ASN A 167 -17.22 27.27 -7.78
C ASN A 167 -15.79 27.11 -8.31
N ILE A 168 -14.98 28.18 -8.30
CA ILE A 168 -13.55 28.09 -8.63
C ILE A 168 -12.83 27.15 -7.64
N GLY A 169 -13.16 27.23 -6.35
CA GLY A 169 -12.67 26.32 -5.32
C GLY A 169 -12.92 24.86 -5.66
N ILE A 170 -14.16 24.49 -6.02
CA ILE A 170 -14.51 23.12 -6.42
C ILE A 170 -13.66 22.65 -7.61
N ILE A 171 -13.49 23.50 -8.64
CA ILE A 171 -12.68 23.18 -9.82
C ILE A 171 -11.23 22.89 -9.42
N THR A 172 -10.61 23.77 -8.64
CA THR A 172 -9.20 23.63 -8.23
C THR A 172 -9.01 22.44 -7.29
N VAL A 173 -9.89 22.27 -6.31
CA VAL A 173 -9.84 21.19 -5.32
C VAL A 173 -10.10 19.82 -5.97
N SER A 174 -10.88 19.77 -7.06
CA SER A 174 -11.07 18.55 -7.85
C SER A 174 -9.76 18.04 -8.45
N PHE A 175 -8.96 18.93 -9.05
CA PHE A 175 -7.65 18.56 -9.57
C PHE A 175 -6.68 18.17 -8.46
N PHE A 176 -6.68 18.91 -7.35
CA PHE A 176 -5.83 18.62 -6.20
C PHE A 176 -6.11 17.22 -5.63
N HIS A 177 -7.36 16.90 -5.30
CA HIS A 177 -7.73 15.57 -4.79
C HIS A 177 -7.41 14.47 -5.79
N GLY A 178 -7.68 14.70 -7.07
CA GLY A 178 -7.29 13.80 -8.15
C GLY A 178 -5.81 13.44 -8.14
N LEU A 179 -4.94 14.45 -8.04
CA LEU A 179 -3.50 14.26 -7.99
C LEU A 179 -3.05 13.49 -6.75
N VAL A 180 -3.63 13.78 -5.59
CA VAL A 180 -3.32 13.04 -4.35
C VAL A 180 -3.69 11.57 -4.50
N ILE A 181 -4.90 11.26 -4.98
CA ILE A 181 -5.34 9.87 -5.20
C ILE A 181 -4.44 9.17 -6.23
N VAL A 182 -4.12 9.83 -7.35
CA VAL A 182 -3.21 9.30 -8.37
C VAL A 182 -1.83 9.01 -7.78
N ALA A 183 -1.27 9.91 -6.99
CA ALA A 183 0.04 9.73 -6.36
C ALA A 183 0.05 8.51 -5.43
N LEU A 184 -1.00 8.32 -4.63
CA LEU A 184 -1.15 7.17 -3.74
C LEU A 184 -1.25 5.85 -4.52
N ILE A 185 -2.12 5.77 -5.54
CA ILE A 185 -2.28 4.57 -6.37
C ILE A 185 -0.98 4.28 -7.13
N PHE A 186 -0.30 5.32 -7.63
CA PHE A 186 0.98 5.18 -8.32
C PHE A 186 2.06 4.61 -7.40
N ALA A 187 2.22 5.15 -6.19
CA ALA A 187 3.17 4.63 -5.20
C ALA A 187 2.89 3.15 -4.87
N LEU A 188 1.63 2.79 -4.67
CA LEU A 188 1.20 1.40 -4.44
C LEU A 188 1.48 0.48 -5.64
N ARG A 189 1.31 0.98 -6.86
CA ARG A 189 1.61 0.23 -8.09
C ARG A 189 3.10 -0.07 -8.22
N GLU A 190 3.97 0.89 -7.94
CA GLU A 190 5.43 0.68 -8.02
C GLU A 190 5.94 -0.34 -7.00
N ARG A 191 5.23 -0.53 -5.88
CA ARG A 191 5.55 -1.61 -4.93
C ARG A 191 5.34 -3.01 -5.49
N LEU A 192 4.33 -3.21 -6.34
CA LEU A 192 4.04 -4.52 -6.95
C LEU A 192 4.99 -4.88 -8.11
N LYS A 193 5.76 -3.92 -8.60
CA LYS A 193 6.79 -4.20 -9.62
C LYS A 193 8.04 -4.86 -9.05
N LYS A 194 8.29 -4.69 -7.74
CA LYS A 194 9.40 -5.33 -7.03
C LYS A 194 9.13 -6.81 -6.83
#